data_AF-A0A3A4XM79-F1
#
_entry.id   AF-A0A3A4XM79-F1
#
_cell.length_a   1.000
_cell.length_b   1.000
_cell.length_c   1.000
_cell.angle_alpha   90.00
_cell.angle_beta   90.00
_cell.angle_gamma   90.00
#
_symmetry.space_group_name_H-M   'P 1'
#
loop_
_entity.id
_entity.type
_entity.pdbx_description
1 polymer ?
#
loop_
_entity_poly.entity_id
_entity_poly.type
_entity_poly.pdbx_seq_one_letter_code
_entity_poly.pdbx_strand_id
1 'polypeptide(L)'
;MTEYLKIIVPSLIGLITTVTATFFTARWAVNRAFQERWWARKEQVYSEIIEALHDLLRYSSFEANQYRNNYRGEHPKEKEFAARYSEAYWKVQKMTDLGPFVISEEAAEILHRLRERPKLDFEYDDPLDIRDQETKHYREALDGIRRYARNDLKV
;
A
#
# COMPACT_ATOMS: atom_id res chain seq x y z
N MET A 1 -27.38 54.93 31.62
CA MET A 1 -27.86 53.79 30.78
C MET A 1 -26.97 53.56 29.56
N THR A 2 -26.43 54.60 28.93
CA THR A 2 -25.56 54.54 27.75
C THR A 2 -24.15 53.98 28.01
N GLU A 3 -23.59 54.14 29.22
CA GLU A 3 -22.25 53.59 29.55
C GLU A 3 -22.21 52.07 29.70
N TYR A 4 -23.22 51.46 30.33
CA TYR A 4 -23.30 50.00 30.47
C TYR A 4 -23.41 49.29 29.12
N LEU A 5 -24.16 49.87 28.17
CA LEU A 5 -24.27 49.37 26.80
C LEU A 5 -22.93 49.36 26.07
N LYS A 6 -22.05 50.35 26.32
CA LYS A 6 -20.70 50.41 25.72
C LYS A 6 -19.75 49.32 26.24
N ILE A 7 -20.01 48.74 27.40
CA ILE A 7 -19.16 47.68 28.00
C ILE A 7 -19.72 46.29 27.67
N ILE A 8 -21.05 46.12 27.69
CA ILE A 8 -21.71 44.82 27.51
C ILE A 8 -21.62 44.35 26.05
N VAL A 9 -21.81 45.25 25.08
CA VAL A 9 -21.78 44.91 23.65
C VAL A 9 -20.42 44.35 23.19
N PRO A 10 -19.26 45.02 23.44
CA PRO A 10 -17.97 44.46 23.03
C PRO A 10 -17.59 43.19 23.82
N SER A 11 -18.01 43.07 25.08
CA SER A 11 -17.82 41.83 25.86
C SER A 11 -18.57 40.64 25.25
N LEU A 12 -19.82 40.85 24.80
CA LEU A 12 -20.61 39.84 24.09
C LEU A 12 -19.98 39.46 22.76
N ILE A 13 -19.51 40.45 21.98
CA ILE A 13 -18.83 40.20 20.71
C ILE A 13 -17.56 39.38 20.93
N GLY A 14 -16.74 39.74 21.95
CA GLY A 14 -15.53 39.01 22.32
C GLY A 14 -15.81 37.57 22.76
N LEU A 15 -16.91 37.34 23.45
CA LEU A 15 -17.33 36.00 23.87
C LEU A 15 -17.77 35.17 22.66
N ILE A 16 -18.57 35.74 21.76
CA ILE A 16 -19.02 35.08 20.53
C ILE A 16 -17.83 34.74 19.61
N THR A 17 -16.88 35.67 19.43
CA THR A 17 -15.70 35.42 18.59
C THR A 17 -14.80 34.35 19.20
N THR A 18 -14.60 34.33 20.52
CA THR A 18 -13.79 33.31 21.18
C THR A 18 -14.44 31.92 21.10
N VAL A 19 -15.75 31.82 21.33
CA VAL A 19 -16.49 30.56 21.22
C VAL A 19 -16.46 30.02 19.79
N THR A 20 -16.72 30.88 18.80
CA THR A 20 -16.69 30.48 17.38
C THR A 20 -15.28 30.08 16.95
N ALA A 21 -14.26 30.88 17.26
CA ALA A 21 -12.87 30.56 16.92
C ALA A 21 -12.41 29.24 17.54
N THR A 22 -12.77 28.98 18.81
CA THR A 22 -12.45 27.73 19.50
C THR A 22 -13.15 26.54 18.85
N PHE A 23 -14.42 26.68 18.49
CA PHE A 23 -15.18 25.63 17.82
C PHE A 23 -14.58 25.29 16.44
N PHE A 24 -14.28 26.30 15.62
CA PHE A 24 -13.65 26.10 14.31
C PHE A 24 -12.27 25.48 14.42
N THR A 25 -11.46 25.92 15.38
CA THR A 25 -10.12 25.37 15.62
C THR A 25 -10.19 23.91 16.05
N ALA A 26 -11.08 23.58 16.98
CA ALA A 26 -11.28 22.20 17.42
C ALA A 26 -11.74 21.30 16.26
N ARG A 27 -12.72 21.76 15.47
CA ARG A 27 -13.22 21.04 14.27
C ARG A 27 -12.09 20.80 13.27
N TRP A 28 -11.27 21.81 13.02
CA TRP A 28 -10.14 21.72 12.08
C TRP A 28 -9.06 20.77 12.57
N ALA A 29 -8.68 20.86 13.86
CA ALA A 29 -7.69 19.98 14.46
C ALA A 29 -8.12 18.50 14.41
N VAL A 30 -9.40 18.23 14.71
CA VAL A 30 -9.96 16.87 14.60
C VAL A 30 -9.91 16.36 13.16
N ASN A 31 -10.37 17.16 12.20
CA ASN A 31 -10.34 16.78 10.79
C ASN A 31 -8.90 16.53 10.31
N ARG A 32 -7.95 17.39 10.71
CA ARG A 32 -6.53 17.25 10.38
C ARG A 32 -5.96 15.94 10.93
N ALA A 33 -6.25 15.60 12.19
CA ALA A 33 -5.81 14.35 12.80
C ALA A 33 -6.39 13.11 12.11
N PHE A 34 -7.65 13.16 11.67
CA PHE A 34 -8.23 12.07 10.87
C PHE A 34 -7.54 11.92 9.51
N GLN A 35 -7.24 13.03 8.83
CA GLN A 35 -6.53 13.00 7.55
C GLN A 35 -5.10 12.44 7.71
N GLU A 36 -4.38 12.83 8.76
CA GLU A 36 -3.04 12.30 9.05
C GLU A 36 -3.08 10.80 9.35
N ARG A 37 -4.02 10.35 10.19
CA ARG A 37 -4.22 8.92 10.48
C ARG A 37 -4.58 8.12 9.23
N TRP A 38 -5.42 8.69 8.37
CA TRP A 38 -5.81 8.06 7.10
C TRP A 38 -4.62 7.95 6.16
N TRP A 39 -3.83 9.02 6.03
CA TRP A 39 -2.62 9.04 5.22
C TRP A 39 -1.59 8.02 5.70
N ALA A 40 -1.32 7.97 7.02
CA ALA A 40 -0.40 7.00 7.62
C ALA A 40 -0.87 5.55 7.39
N ARG A 41 -2.18 5.30 7.48
CA ARG A 41 -2.73 3.96 7.19
C ARG A 41 -2.53 3.57 5.72
N LYS A 42 -2.72 4.50 4.79
CA LYS A 42 -2.43 4.28 3.36
C LYS A 42 -0.96 3.97 3.14
N GLU A 43 -0.07 4.77 3.70
CA GLU A 43 1.38 4.59 3.59
C GLU A 43 1.80 3.20 4.08
N GLN A 44 1.30 2.80 5.26
CA GLN A 44 1.58 1.49 5.83
C GLN A 44 1.12 0.36 4.90
N VAL A 45 -0.13 0.39 4.43
CA VAL A 45 -0.67 -0.68 3.57
C VAL A 45 0.08 -0.74 2.23
N TYR A 46 0.37 0.40 1.60
CA TYR A 46 1.17 0.43 0.38
C TYR A 46 2.58 -0.13 0.60
N SER A 47 3.22 0.20 1.72
CA SER A 47 4.55 -0.31 2.07
C SER A 47 4.53 -1.83 2.24
N GLU A 48 3.54 -2.36 2.97
CA GLU A 48 3.39 -3.81 3.16
C GLU A 48 3.14 -4.55 1.84
N ILE A 49 2.36 -3.98 0.91
CA ILE A 49 2.13 -4.56 -0.42
C ILE A 49 3.43 -4.53 -1.24
N ILE A 50 4.14 -3.41 -1.25
CA ILE A 50 5.39 -3.23 -2.00
C ILE A 50 6.45 -4.20 -1.51
N GLU A 51 6.61 -4.37 -0.19
CA GLU A 51 7.54 -5.32 0.40
C GLU A 51 7.18 -6.76 0.00
N ALA A 52 5.91 -7.14 0.09
CA ALA A 52 5.47 -8.48 -0.29
C ALA A 52 5.71 -8.77 -1.78
N LEU A 53 5.34 -7.84 -2.67
CA LEU A 53 5.60 -7.98 -4.10
C LEU A 53 7.11 -8.02 -4.41
N HIS A 54 7.92 -7.30 -3.64
CA HIS A 54 9.38 -7.34 -3.78
C HIS A 54 9.95 -8.71 -3.39
N ASP A 55 9.49 -9.31 -2.29
CA ASP A 55 9.91 -10.65 -1.89
C ASP A 55 9.49 -11.72 -2.91
N LEU A 56 8.27 -11.60 -3.48
CA LEU A 56 7.81 -12.45 -4.57
C LEU A 56 8.69 -12.33 -5.82
N LEU A 57 8.97 -11.09 -6.24
CA LEU A 57 9.84 -10.81 -7.39
C LEU A 57 11.26 -11.30 -7.17
N ARG A 58 11.80 -11.17 -5.95
CA ARG A 58 13.16 -11.55 -5.61
C ARG A 58 13.36 -13.05 -5.74
N TYR A 59 12.46 -13.85 -5.19
CA TYR A 59 12.56 -15.30 -5.27
C TYR A 59 12.35 -15.81 -6.70
N SER A 60 11.33 -15.33 -7.40
CA SER A 60 11.07 -15.71 -8.81
C SER A 60 12.25 -15.37 -9.73
N SER A 61 12.82 -14.16 -9.60
CA SER A 61 14.02 -13.77 -10.36
C SER A 61 15.23 -14.62 -10.01
N PHE A 62 15.36 -15.01 -8.74
CA PHE A 62 16.44 -15.86 -8.26
C PHE A 62 16.35 -17.27 -8.85
N GLU A 63 15.17 -17.90 -8.83
CA GLU A 63 14.95 -19.20 -9.46
C GLU A 63 15.16 -19.15 -10.98
N ALA A 64 14.63 -18.12 -11.66
CA ALA A 64 14.79 -17.96 -13.10
C ALA A 64 16.29 -17.89 -13.49
N ASN A 65 17.07 -17.12 -12.73
CA ASN A 65 18.51 -16.98 -12.96
C ASN A 65 19.28 -18.27 -12.66
N GLN A 66 18.93 -18.99 -11.58
CA GLN A 66 19.54 -20.28 -11.27
C GLN A 66 19.32 -21.29 -12.40
N TYR A 67 18.07 -21.40 -12.87
CA TYR A 67 17.70 -22.31 -13.95
C TYR A 67 18.42 -21.95 -15.25
N ARG A 68 18.45 -20.67 -15.62
CA ARG A 68 19.15 -20.17 -16.82
C ARG A 68 20.65 -20.45 -16.80
N ASN A 69 21.29 -20.39 -15.63
CA ASN A 69 22.72 -20.65 -15.47
C ASN A 69 23.05 -22.15 -15.29
N ASN A 70 22.05 -23.04 -15.37
CA ASN A 70 22.20 -24.47 -15.07
C ASN A 70 22.84 -24.74 -13.69
N TYR A 71 22.63 -23.85 -12.72
CA TYR A 71 23.16 -24.04 -11.37
C TYR A 71 22.35 -25.13 -10.67
N ARG A 72 23.03 -26.15 -10.15
CA ARG A 72 22.42 -27.32 -9.48
C ARG A 72 22.81 -27.47 -8.02
N GLY A 73 23.52 -26.48 -7.45
CA GLY A 73 23.91 -26.48 -6.04
C GLY A 73 22.81 -25.93 -5.14
N GLU A 74 22.86 -26.24 -3.85
CA GLU A 74 22.02 -25.53 -2.86
C GLU A 74 22.64 -24.15 -2.60
N HIS A 75 21.87 -23.09 -2.87
CA HIS A 75 22.32 -21.76 -2.49
C HIS A 75 21.95 -21.51 -1.01
N PRO A 76 22.86 -21.00 -0.17
CA PRO A 76 22.63 -20.87 1.28
C PRO A 76 21.43 -19.98 1.65
N LYS A 77 21.02 -19.07 0.76
CA LYS A 77 19.84 -18.20 0.94
C LYS A 77 18.55 -18.72 0.31
N GLU A 78 18.59 -19.83 -0.40
CA GLU A 78 17.43 -20.36 -1.13
C GLU A 78 16.27 -20.70 -0.18
N LYS A 79 16.57 -21.39 0.93
CA LYS A 79 15.57 -21.68 1.97
C LYS A 79 14.98 -20.42 2.59
N GLU A 80 15.81 -19.40 2.82
CA GLU A 80 15.35 -18.10 3.34
C GLU A 80 14.42 -17.41 2.35
N PHE A 81 14.79 -17.36 1.06
CA PHE A 81 13.98 -16.71 0.04
C PHE A 81 12.68 -17.46 -0.23
N ALA A 82 12.70 -18.80 -0.22
CA ALA A 82 11.51 -19.63 -0.36
C ALA A 82 10.53 -19.42 0.80
N ALA A 83 11.03 -19.32 2.04
CA ALA A 83 10.20 -19.02 3.20
C ALA A 83 9.54 -17.63 3.07
N ARG A 84 10.34 -16.59 2.75
CA ARG A 84 9.81 -15.24 2.52
C ARG A 84 8.82 -15.17 1.36
N TYR A 85 9.06 -15.93 0.29
CA TYR A 85 8.15 -16.02 -0.84
C TYR A 85 6.78 -16.54 -0.42
N SER A 86 6.74 -17.63 0.36
CA SER A 86 5.48 -18.20 0.86
C SER A 86 4.72 -17.20 1.74
N GLU A 87 5.40 -16.54 2.68
CA GLU A 87 4.81 -15.50 3.53
C GLU A 87 4.28 -14.31 2.71
N ALA A 88 5.09 -13.84 1.77
CA ALA A 88 4.75 -12.74 0.88
C ALA A 88 3.55 -13.07 -0.02
N TYR A 89 3.46 -14.31 -0.51
CA TYR A 89 2.33 -14.77 -1.32
C TYR A 89 1.04 -14.65 -0.53
N TRP A 90 0.99 -15.20 0.68
CA TRP A 90 -0.19 -15.10 1.55
C TRP A 90 -0.51 -13.67 1.95
N LYS A 91 0.51 -12.84 2.17
CA LYS A 91 0.32 -11.41 2.44
C LYS A 91 -0.33 -10.71 1.26
N VAL A 92 0.12 -10.93 0.03
CA VAL A 92 -0.50 -10.36 -1.19
C VAL A 92 -1.94 -10.86 -1.34
N GLN A 93 -2.21 -12.14 -1.09
CA GLN A 93 -3.59 -12.66 -1.11
C GLN A 93 -4.46 -11.91 -0.10
N LYS A 94 -4.04 -11.82 1.16
CA LYS A 94 -4.77 -11.08 2.19
C LYS A 94 -4.98 -9.61 1.83
N MET A 95 -3.97 -8.96 1.26
CA MET A 95 -4.07 -7.55 0.83
C MET A 95 -4.96 -7.35 -0.39
N THR A 96 -5.14 -8.37 -1.22
CA THR A 96 -6.11 -8.31 -2.32
C THR A 96 -7.54 -8.26 -1.76
N ASP A 97 -7.83 -9.01 -0.69
CA ASP A 97 -9.18 -9.04 -0.08
C ASP A 97 -9.46 -7.82 0.80
N LEU A 98 -8.45 -7.30 1.50
CA LEU A 98 -8.60 -6.21 2.48
C LEU A 98 -8.17 -4.84 1.95
N GLY A 99 -7.36 -4.82 0.89
CA GLY A 99 -6.81 -3.62 0.27
C GLY A 99 -7.86 -2.60 -0.17
N PRO A 100 -8.98 -3.00 -0.84
CA PRO A 100 -9.97 -2.06 -1.36
C PRO A 100 -10.53 -1.05 -0.35
N PHE A 101 -10.43 -1.33 0.96
CA PHE A 101 -10.85 -0.42 2.02
C PHE A 101 -9.85 0.71 2.33
N VAL A 102 -8.61 0.61 1.86
CA VAL A 102 -7.52 1.53 2.22
C VAL A 102 -6.81 2.09 0.99
N ILE A 103 -6.52 1.26 -0.02
CA ILE A 103 -5.85 1.68 -1.26
C ILE A 103 -6.88 2.11 -2.32
N SER A 104 -6.41 2.72 -3.40
CA SER A 104 -7.26 3.09 -4.54
C SER A 104 -7.80 1.85 -5.26
N GLU A 105 -8.94 2.01 -5.94
CA GLU A 105 -9.58 0.95 -6.70
C GLU A 105 -8.66 0.41 -7.81
N GLU A 106 -7.89 1.30 -8.45
CA GLU A 106 -6.92 0.93 -9.47
C GLU A 106 -5.75 0.11 -8.92
N ALA A 107 -5.32 0.41 -7.69
CA ALA A 107 -4.29 -0.38 -7.01
C ALA A 107 -4.84 -1.75 -6.57
N ALA A 108 -6.08 -1.81 -6.07
CA ALA A 108 -6.74 -3.06 -5.75
C ALA A 108 -6.91 -3.95 -6.99
N GLU A 109 -7.29 -3.37 -8.12
CA GLU A 109 -7.46 -4.08 -9.39
C GLU A 109 -6.15 -4.69 -9.91
N ILE A 110 -5.00 -4.08 -9.63
CA ILE A 110 -3.70 -4.68 -9.93
C ILE A 110 -3.50 -5.99 -9.14
N LEU A 111 -3.84 -5.99 -7.84
CA LEU A 111 -3.70 -7.17 -7.00
C LEU A 111 -4.70 -8.27 -7.41
N HIS A 112 -5.93 -7.89 -7.76
CA HIS A 112 -6.93 -8.82 -8.31
C HIS A 112 -6.45 -9.47 -9.60
N ARG A 113 -5.99 -8.69 -10.58
CA ARG A 113 -5.43 -9.23 -11.82
C ARG A 113 -4.20 -10.09 -11.60
N LEU A 114 -3.34 -9.73 -10.64
CA LEU A 114 -2.21 -10.57 -10.28
C LEU A 114 -2.71 -11.92 -9.73
N ARG A 115 -3.72 -11.95 -8.87
CA ARG A 115 -4.30 -13.19 -8.34
C ARG A 115 -4.93 -14.07 -9.43
N GLU A 116 -5.69 -13.45 -10.33
CA GLU A 116 -6.48 -14.14 -11.38
C GLU A 116 -5.68 -14.45 -12.65
N ARG A 117 -4.40 -14.09 -12.69
CA ARG A 117 -3.54 -14.32 -13.84
C ARG A 117 -3.56 -15.80 -14.28
N PRO A 118 -3.47 -16.07 -15.59
CA PRO A 118 -3.22 -17.42 -16.07
C PRO A 118 -1.89 -17.90 -15.51
N LYS A 119 -1.86 -19.17 -15.06
CA LYS A 119 -0.64 -19.83 -14.62
C LYS A 119 -0.29 -20.88 -15.66
N LEU A 120 0.95 -20.84 -16.15
CA LEU A 120 1.48 -21.90 -16.99
C LEU A 120 1.56 -23.22 -16.20
N ASP A 121 1.46 -24.33 -16.90
CA ASP A 121 1.42 -25.67 -16.32
C ASP A 121 2.81 -26.30 -16.33
N PHE A 122 3.27 -26.75 -15.17
CA PHE A 122 4.56 -27.44 -15.02
C PHE A 122 4.66 -28.76 -15.79
N GLU A 123 3.53 -29.36 -16.20
CA GLU A 123 3.50 -30.58 -17.01
C GLU A 123 3.68 -30.30 -18.51
N TYR A 124 3.20 -29.14 -18.99
CA TYR A 124 3.12 -28.85 -20.44
C TYR A 124 4.03 -27.72 -20.91
N ASP A 125 4.46 -26.82 -20.02
CA ASP A 125 5.23 -25.62 -20.36
C ASP A 125 6.71 -25.73 -19.91
N ASP A 126 7.58 -24.98 -20.60
CA ASP A 126 8.99 -24.94 -20.25
C ASP A 126 9.20 -24.32 -18.85
N PRO A 127 9.96 -24.96 -17.94
CA PRO A 127 10.14 -24.43 -16.59
C PRO A 127 10.82 -23.05 -16.52
N LEU A 128 11.58 -22.64 -17.54
CA LEU A 128 12.11 -21.29 -17.63
C LEU A 128 11.02 -20.29 -18.00
N ASP A 129 10.13 -20.65 -18.94
CA ASP A 129 9.01 -19.80 -19.36
C ASP A 129 8.04 -19.54 -18.19
N ILE A 130 7.76 -20.56 -17.37
CA ILE A 130 6.96 -20.42 -16.14
C ILE A 130 7.58 -19.38 -15.20
N ARG A 131 8.89 -19.46 -14.98
CA ARG A 131 9.62 -18.57 -14.04
C ARG A 131 9.77 -17.15 -14.57
N ASP A 132 10.03 -17.01 -15.86
CA ASP A 132 10.13 -15.70 -16.51
C ASP A 132 8.74 -15.02 -16.54
N GLN A 133 7.66 -15.77 -16.76
CA GLN A 133 6.29 -15.27 -16.67
C GLN A 133 5.95 -14.78 -15.24
N GLU A 134 6.21 -15.59 -14.23
CA GLU A 134 5.96 -15.21 -12.83
C GLU A 134 6.75 -13.94 -12.44
N THR A 135 8.04 -13.90 -12.81
CA THR A 135 8.90 -12.73 -12.61
C THR A 135 8.32 -11.48 -13.27
N LYS A 136 7.81 -11.60 -14.50
CA LYS A 136 7.18 -10.51 -15.23
C LYS A 136 5.92 -10.02 -14.52
N HIS A 137 5.03 -10.91 -14.11
CA HIS A 137 3.78 -10.53 -13.43
C HIS A 137 4.02 -9.83 -12.10
N TYR A 138 4.97 -10.31 -11.28
CA TYR A 138 5.32 -9.63 -10.04
C TYR A 138 5.94 -8.25 -10.27
N ARG A 139 6.76 -8.10 -11.32
CA ARG A 139 7.35 -6.81 -11.69
C ARG A 139 6.29 -5.81 -12.13
N GLU A 140 5.41 -6.22 -13.04
CA GLU A 140 4.31 -5.38 -13.54
C GLU A 140 3.38 -4.93 -12.40
N ALA A 141 3.04 -5.85 -11.49
CA ALA A 141 2.24 -5.51 -10.31
C ALA A 141 2.97 -4.53 -9.39
N LEU A 142 4.25 -4.77 -9.10
CA LEU A 142 5.06 -3.89 -8.24
C LEU A 142 5.17 -2.48 -8.81
N ASP A 143 5.43 -2.35 -10.11
CA ASP A 143 5.55 -1.05 -10.79
C ASP A 143 4.20 -0.32 -10.82
N GLY A 144 3.11 -1.04 -11.08
CA GLY A 144 1.75 -0.51 -11.02
C GLY A 144 1.39 0.00 -9.61
N ILE A 145 1.63 -0.80 -8.58
CA ILE A 145 1.36 -0.41 -7.19
C ILE A 145 2.20 0.80 -6.80
N ARG A 146 3.49 0.86 -7.15
CA ARG A 146 4.35 2.02 -6.87
C ARG A 146 3.83 3.30 -7.51
N ARG A 147 3.32 3.22 -8.75
CA ARG A 147 2.72 4.37 -9.44
C ARG A 147 1.48 4.87 -8.71
N TYR A 148 0.56 4.00 -8.32
CA TYR A 148 -0.65 4.41 -7.61
C TYR A 148 -0.36 4.84 -6.17
N ALA A 149 0.60 4.22 -5.48
CA ALA A 149 1.06 4.64 -4.17
C ALA A 149 1.55 6.10 -4.19
N ARG A 150 2.38 6.48 -5.17
CA ARG A 150 2.84 7.86 -5.36
C ARG A 150 1.68 8.84 -5.55
N ASN A 151 0.73 8.50 -6.40
CA ASN A 151 -0.45 9.32 -6.65
C ASN A 151 -1.33 9.48 -5.40
N ASP A 152 -1.60 8.39 -4.69
CA ASP A 152 -2.45 8.35 -3.51
C ASP A 152 -1.86 9.08 -2.30
N LEU A 153 -0.54 8.96 -2.13
CA LEU A 153 0.21 9.58 -1.03
C LEU A 153 0.67 11.00 -1.38
N LYS A 154 0.56 11.40 -2.66
CA LYS A 154 0.99 12.69 -3.22
C LYS A 154 2.51 12.92 -3.07
N VAL A 155 3.30 11.91 -3.43
CA VAL A 155 4.78 11.88 -3.34
C VAL A 155 5.46 11.57 -4.67
#